data_AF-A0A4Z1CRU7-F1
#
_entry.id   AF-A0A4Z1CRU7-F1
#
_cell.length_a   1.000
_cell.length_b   1.000
_cell.length_c   1.000
_cell.angle_alpha   90.00
_cell.angle_beta   90.00
_cell.angle_gamma   90.00
#
_symmetry.space_group_name_H-M   'P 1'
#
loop_
_entity.id
_entity.type
_entity.pdbx_description
1 polymer ?
#
loop_
_entity_poly.entity_id
_entity_poly.type
_entity_poly.pdbx_seq_one_letter_code
_entity_poly.pdbx_strand_id
1 'polypeptide(L)'
;MMDRIVRGRFYQVEPIEAGAEAFGACLTALWAKADRAVYQDLGYGAFVQIERYAEDRQDPDFVAGEFVRQQTDNIPPVAAAGAPLVGNSNPLGHRSAFRFHIPTNILLVEVRQAAVTVARINGLLKACARGHRGFLFSPCLTENAIQRLRDGTPKRVSMRVARPSALKGESASMSLEDNLAGLQEFFGGPSIEITSGFPRGNRDGTLNVKNLLRAVGWGAERREHVEKIEVKIQEEPNPIDLFSEQMKIESTLDLDSLNVAKNYDVRDAFLSAGFRVRMPEILRMYGV
;
A
#
# COMPACT_ATOMS: atom_id res chain seq x y z
N MET A 1 -16.82 14.03 -13.74
CA MET A 1 -17.45 13.87 -12.41
C MET A 1 -16.32 13.42 -11.47
N MET A 2 -15.93 14.23 -10.49
CA MET A 2 -14.86 13.84 -9.55
C MET A 2 -15.28 12.62 -8.75
N ASP A 3 -14.40 11.64 -8.63
CA ASP A 3 -14.61 10.44 -7.83
C ASP A 3 -14.67 10.85 -6.35
N ARG A 4 -15.88 10.96 -5.80
CA ARG A 4 -16.15 11.37 -4.40
C ARG A 4 -16.01 10.21 -3.43
N ILE A 5 -15.88 8.98 -3.95
CA ILE A 5 -15.72 7.79 -3.14
C ILE A 5 -14.27 7.71 -2.69
N VAL A 6 -14.07 7.83 -1.39
CA VAL A 6 -12.77 7.70 -0.75
C VAL A 6 -12.72 6.37 -0.02
N ARG A 7 -11.64 5.63 -0.25
CA ARG A 7 -11.40 4.32 0.36
C ARG A 7 -10.18 4.39 1.26
N GLY A 8 -10.25 3.74 2.41
CA GLY A 8 -9.12 3.48 3.28
C GLY A 8 -8.81 2.00 3.33
N ARG A 9 -7.53 1.64 3.34
CA ARG A 9 -7.08 0.24 3.49
C ARG A 9 -6.06 0.11 4.61
N PHE A 10 -6.20 -0.97 5.39
CA PHE A 10 -5.34 -1.25 6.53
C PHE A 10 -4.19 -2.18 6.13
N TYR A 11 -2.98 -1.83 6.57
CA TYR A 11 -1.75 -2.58 6.36
C TYR A 11 -1.03 -2.72 7.68
N GLN A 12 -0.59 -3.93 8.02
CA GLN A 12 0.40 -4.15 9.04
C GLN A 12 1.77 -3.80 8.47
N VAL A 13 2.55 -3.06 9.24
CA VAL A 13 3.85 -2.55 8.83
C VAL A 13 4.94 -3.20 9.66
N GLU A 14 5.89 -3.84 8.99
CA GLU A 14 7.01 -4.50 9.65
C GLU A 14 8.32 -4.05 9.00
N PRO A 15 9.39 -3.76 9.77
CA PRO A 15 10.69 -3.53 9.17
C PRO A 15 11.19 -4.81 8.48
N ILE A 16 11.82 -4.66 7.31
CA ILE A 16 12.39 -5.81 6.57
C ILE A 16 13.58 -6.42 7.34
N GLU A 17 14.33 -5.59 8.05
CA GLU A 17 15.46 -6.01 8.87
C GLU A 17 15.10 -6.04 10.35
N ALA A 18 15.49 -7.12 11.04
CA ALA A 18 15.32 -7.22 12.48
C ALA A 18 16.16 -6.14 13.18
N GLY A 19 15.54 -5.42 14.12
CA GLY A 19 16.19 -4.33 14.87
C GLY A 19 16.31 -3.01 14.10
N ALA A 20 15.78 -2.92 12.88
CA ALA A 20 15.67 -1.63 12.19
C ALA A 20 14.64 -0.71 12.89
N GLU A 21 14.76 0.59 12.60
CA GLU A 21 13.91 1.62 13.17
C GLU A 21 12.42 1.39 12.85
N ALA A 22 11.57 1.61 13.84
CA ALA A 22 10.13 1.42 13.70
C ALA A 22 9.53 2.42 12.69
N PHE A 23 8.45 2.03 12.02
CA PHE A 23 7.83 2.85 10.98
C PHE A 23 7.42 4.25 11.48
N GLY A 24 6.83 4.34 12.68
CA GLY A 24 6.46 5.62 13.31
C GLY A 24 7.68 6.53 13.50
N ALA A 25 8.78 6.01 14.02
CA ALA A 25 10.02 6.77 14.21
C ALA A 25 10.61 7.24 12.87
N CYS A 26 10.58 6.40 11.82
CA CYS A 26 10.99 6.80 10.48
C CYS A 26 10.12 7.94 9.91
N LEU A 27 8.81 7.96 10.19
CA LEU A 27 7.93 9.07 9.80
C LEU A 27 8.29 10.36 10.55
N THR A 28 8.52 10.28 11.86
CA THR A 28 8.96 11.42 12.68
C THR A 28 10.29 11.96 12.18
N ALA A 29 11.26 11.08 11.91
CA ALA A 29 12.58 11.45 11.39
C ALA A 29 12.47 12.09 10.00
N LEU A 30 11.63 11.54 9.11
CA LEU A 30 11.34 12.13 7.80
C LEU A 30 10.76 13.55 7.95
N TRP A 31 9.80 13.75 8.86
CA TRP A 31 9.19 15.04 9.12
C TRP A 31 10.15 16.06 9.77
N ALA A 32 11.14 15.61 10.53
CA ALA A 32 12.13 16.48 11.15
C ALA A 32 13.15 17.07 10.16
N LYS A 33 13.25 16.51 8.94
CA LYS A 33 14.22 16.97 7.95
C LYS A 33 13.93 18.37 7.41
N ALA A 34 14.99 19.12 7.13
CA ALA A 34 14.91 20.45 6.53
C ALA A 34 14.40 20.41 5.08
N ASP A 35 14.76 19.37 4.33
CA ASP A 35 14.41 19.16 2.92
C ASP A 35 13.12 18.34 2.73
N ARG A 36 12.31 18.14 3.78
CA ARG A 36 11.06 17.36 3.70
C ARG A 36 10.04 17.89 2.68
N ALA A 37 10.11 19.19 2.37
CA ALA A 37 9.26 19.87 1.40
C ALA A 37 9.81 19.77 -0.04
N VAL A 38 10.90 19.02 -0.24
CA VAL A 38 11.48 18.72 -1.54
C VAL A 38 10.98 17.35 -1.97
N TYR A 39 10.34 17.32 -3.14
CA TYR A 39 9.94 16.08 -3.79
C TYR A 39 11.14 15.16 -4.03
N GLN A 40 11.02 13.92 -3.58
CA GLN A 40 12.01 12.88 -3.82
C GLN A 40 11.62 12.10 -5.07
N ASP A 41 12.56 11.93 -6.00
CA ASP A 41 12.40 11.06 -7.16
C ASP A 41 12.53 9.60 -6.72
N LEU A 42 11.46 8.83 -6.90
CA LEU A 42 11.42 7.40 -6.61
C LEU A 42 11.65 6.53 -7.86
N GLY A 43 12.01 7.15 -8.99
CA GLY A 43 12.09 6.54 -10.30
C GLY A 43 10.75 6.53 -11.04
N TYR A 44 10.81 6.23 -12.34
CA TYR A 44 9.63 6.11 -13.23
C TYR A 44 8.71 7.34 -13.22
N GLY A 45 9.26 8.53 -12.99
CA GLY A 45 8.49 9.80 -12.95
C GLY A 45 7.60 9.94 -11.70
N ALA A 46 7.86 9.18 -10.64
CA ALA A 46 7.13 9.30 -9.38
C ALA A 46 7.89 10.17 -8.38
N PHE A 47 7.47 11.42 -8.24
CA PHE A 47 7.99 12.37 -7.27
C PHE A 47 7.06 12.46 -6.06
N VAL A 48 7.57 12.20 -4.86
CA VAL A 48 6.75 12.10 -3.63
C VAL A 48 7.38 12.89 -2.47
N GLN A 49 6.53 13.47 -1.62
CA GLN A 49 6.94 14.08 -0.35
C GLN A 49 5.91 13.80 0.76
N ILE A 50 6.32 14.04 2.01
CA ILE A 50 5.41 14.19 3.14
C ILE A 50 5.04 15.67 3.27
N GLU A 51 3.75 15.98 3.22
CA GLU A 51 3.26 17.36 3.33
C GLU A 51 2.78 17.68 4.74
N ARG A 52 2.16 16.70 5.40
CA ARG A 52 1.62 16.84 6.74
C ARG A 52 2.06 15.66 7.59
N TYR A 53 2.36 15.96 8.83
CA TYR A 53 2.56 15.00 9.90
C TYR A 53 2.09 15.66 11.20
N ALA A 54 1.30 14.92 11.97
CA ALA A 54 0.85 15.32 13.28
C ALA A 54 0.81 14.08 14.17
N GLU A 55 1.40 14.20 15.36
CA GLU A 55 1.06 13.34 16.48
C GLU A 55 -0.31 13.76 16.98
N ASP A 56 -1.21 12.80 17.20
CA ASP A 56 -2.53 13.13 17.70
C ASP A 56 -2.42 13.50 19.19
N ARG A 57 -2.69 14.77 19.48
CA ARG A 57 -2.62 15.31 20.85
C ARG A 57 -3.65 14.70 21.79
N GLN A 58 -4.77 14.20 21.25
CA GLN A 58 -5.82 13.56 22.01
C GLN A 58 -5.55 12.06 22.18
N ASP A 59 -4.77 11.46 21.28
CA ASP A 59 -4.47 10.04 21.26
C ASP A 59 -3.01 9.79 20.85
N PRO A 60 -2.05 9.81 21.80
CA PRO A 60 -0.63 9.76 21.49
C PRO A 60 -0.18 8.43 20.85
N ASP A 61 -1.05 7.43 20.84
CA ASP A 61 -0.81 6.15 20.15
C ASP A 61 -0.94 6.29 18.62
N PHE A 62 -1.35 7.46 18.12
CA PHE A 62 -1.50 7.73 16.70
C PHE A 62 -0.60 8.82 16.17
N VAL A 63 -0.14 8.59 14.94
CA VAL A 63 0.35 9.64 14.04
C VAL A 63 -0.52 9.68 12.79
N ALA A 64 -0.77 10.88 12.29
CA ALA A 64 -1.54 11.12 11.08
C ALA A 64 -0.80 12.07 10.16
N GLY A 65 -1.14 12.06 8.88
CA GLY A 65 -0.49 12.94 7.93
C GLY A 65 -0.98 12.78 6.51
N GLU A 66 -0.27 13.42 5.60
CA GLU A 66 -0.59 13.41 4.18
C GLU A 66 0.69 13.31 3.35
N PHE A 67 0.71 12.33 2.44
CA PHE A 67 1.72 12.26 1.39
C PHE A 67 1.17 12.90 0.11
N VAL A 68 2.08 13.48 -0.68
CA VAL A 68 1.73 14.12 -1.96
C VAL A 68 2.63 13.58 -3.04
N ARG A 69 2.01 13.11 -4.13
CA ARG A 69 2.69 12.81 -5.38
C ARG A 69 2.55 14.00 -6.32
N GLN A 70 3.67 14.47 -6.86
CA GLN A 70 3.67 15.54 -7.86
C GLN A 70 2.96 15.05 -9.13
N GLN A 71 2.12 15.91 -9.70
CA GLN A 71 1.57 15.69 -11.03
C GLN A 71 2.55 16.25 -12.06
N THR A 72 3.15 15.37 -12.87
CA THR A 72 4.13 15.75 -13.91
C THR A 72 3.51 15.94 -15.29
N ASP A 73 2.32 15.35 -15.52
CA ASP A 73 1.61 15.39 -16.81
C ASP A 73 0.25 16.07 -16.67
N ASN A 74 -0.25 16.69 -17.75
CA ASN A 74 -1.51 17.44 -17.75
C ASN A 74 -1.56 18.56 -16.68
N ILE A 75 -0.44 19.27 -16.50
CA ILE A 75 -0.31 20.42 -15.61
C ILE A 75 -1.28 21.51 -16.08
N PRO A 76 -2.29 21.91 -15.28
CA PRO A 76 -3.12 23.07 -15.60
C PRO A 76 -2.26 24.30 -15.85
N PRO A 77 -2.63 25.20 -16.78
CA PRO A 77 -1.80 26.35 -17.21
C PRO A 77 -1.47 27.38 -16.11
N VAL A 78 -1.96 27.16 -14.89
CA VAL A 78 -1.86 28.06 -13.74
C VAL A 78 -0.63 27.79 -12.87
N ALA A 79 0.18 26.76 -13.14
CA ALA A 79 1.37 26.44 -12.35
C ALA A 79 2.64 26.38 -13.20
N ALA A 80 3.71 27.01 -12.71
CA ALA A 80 5.05 26.81 -13.25
C ALA A 80 5.52 25.38 -12.92
N ALA A 81 6.03 24.66 -13.93
CA ALA A 81 6.56 23.31 -13.76
C ALA A 81 7.68 23.30 -12.70
N GLY A 82 7.61 22.36 -11.74
CA GLY A 82 8.64 22.19 -10.71
C GLY A 82 8.60 23.16 -9.51
N ALA A 83 7.65 24.10 -9.46
CA ALA A 83 7.52 24.97 -8.29
C ALA A 83 7.03 24.19 -7.04
N PRO A 84 7.58 24.45 -5.84
CA PRO A 84 7.07 23.89 -4.60
C PRO A 84 5.59 24.23 -4.45
N LEU A 85 4.76 23.25 -4.10
CA LEU A 85 3.32 23.47 -3.88
C LEU A 85 3.02 24.18 -2.56
N VAL A 86 4.03 24.37 -1.72
CA VAL A 86 3.90 25.00 -0.41
C VAL A 86 3.40 26.43 -0.58
N GLY A 87 2.20 26.71 -0.05
CA GLY A 87 1.59 28.05 -0.10
C GLY A 87 0.95 28.43 -1.43
N ASN A 88 0.93 27.53 -2.44
CA ASN A 88 0.16 27.77 -3.66
C ASN A 88 -1.33 27.54 -3.38
N SER A 89 -2.21 28.47 -3.78
CA SER A 89 -3.66 28.34 -3.64
C SER A 89 -4.24 27.20 -4.49
N ASN A 90 -3.49 26.70 -5.49
CA ASN A 90 -3.85 25.58 -6.36
C ASN A 90 -2.72 24.53 -6.42
N PRO A 91 -2.50 23.73 -5.37
CA PRO A 91 -1.39 22.79 -5.38
C PRO A 91 -1.67 21.60 -6.32
N LEU A 92 -0.78 21.39 -7.29
CA LEU A 92 -0.83 20.30 -8.26
C LEU A 92 -0.19 19.02 -7.71
N GLY A 93 -1.01 18.17 -7.10
CA GLY A 93 -0.53 16.86 -6.67
C GLY A 93 -1.63 15.94 -6.20
N HIS A 94 -1.39 14.64 -6.33
CA HIS A 94 -2.29 13.62 -5.82
C HIS A 94 -1.95 13.33 -4.36
N ARG A 95 -2.87 13.76 -3.49
CA ARG A 95 -2.71 13.67 -2.05
C ARG A 95 -3.21 12.32 -1.51
N SER A 96 -2.67 11.85 -0.41
CA SER A 96 -3.17 10.64 0.26
C SER A 96 -2.99 10.80 1.75
N ALA A 97 -4.12 10.92 2.45
CA ALA A 97 -4.10 10.95 3.90
C ALA A 97 -3.75 9.56 4.46
N PHE A 98 -3.09 9.54 5.61
CA PHE A 98 -2.81 8.32 6.34
C PHE A 98 -2.98 8.53 7.82
N ARG A 99 -3.16 7.41 8.52
CA ARG A 99 -3.16 7.33 9.97
C ARG A 99 -2.47 6.04 10.38
N PHE A 100 -1.61 6.10 11.39
CA PHE A 100 -0.81 4.97 11.84
C PHE A 100 -0.96 4.83 13.35
N HIS A 101 -1.33 3.63 13.79
CA HIS A 101 -1.43 3.27 15.19
C HIS A 101 -0.13 2.61 15.62
N ILE A 102 0.63 3.29 16.48
CA ILE A 102 1.98 2.92 16.89
C ILE A 102 1.99 1.55 17.61
N PRO A 103 1.12 1.28 18.62
CA PRO A 103 1.20 0.04 19.38
C PRO A 103 1.00 -1.23 18.53
N THR A 104 0.10 -1.19 17.55
CA THR A 104 -0.20 -2.36 16.70
C THR A 104 0.55 -2.37 15.37
N ASN A 105 1.34 -1.33 15.08
CA ASN A 105 2.00 -1.13 13.79
C ASN A 105 1.06 -1.22 12.58
N ILE A 106 -0.17 -0.71 12.72
CA ILE A 106 -1.15 -0.71 11.62
C ILE A 106 -1.23 0.68 10.98
N LEU A 107 -1.04 0.71 9.67
CA LEU A 107 -1.24 1.86 8.80
C LEU A 107 -2.60 1.76 8.09
N LEU A 108 -3.44 2.76 8.27
CA LEU A 108 -4.58 3.03 7.42
C LEU A 108 -4.22 4.13 6.43
N VAL A 109 -4.28 3.82 5.13
CA VAL A 109 -3.96 4.78 4.07
C VAL A 109 -5.12 4.96 3.11
N GLU A 110 -5.36 6.19 2.70
CA GLU A 110 -6.28 6.54 1.62
C GLU A 110 -5.82 5.91 0.29
N VAL A 111 -6.74 5.29 -0.44
CA VAL A 111 -6.45 4.64 -1.71
C VAL A 111 -7.39 5.16 -2.80
N ARG A 112 -6.78 5.66 -3.87
CA ARG A 112 -7.43 6.08 -5.12
C ARG A 112 -6.45 5.87 -6.27
N GLN A 113 -6.91 5.92 -7.52
CA GLN A 113 -6.09 5.60 -8.70
C GLN A 113 -4.77 6.38 -8.75
N ALA A 114 -4.81 7.66 -8.35
CA ALA A 114 -3.65 8.53 -8.40
C ALA A 114 -2.92 8.71 -7.05
N ALA A 115 -3.37 8.01 -6.00
CA ALA A 115 -2.84 8.10 -4.63
C ALA A 115 -1.33 7.79 -4.54
N VAL A 116 -0.73 8.23 -3.45
CA VAL A 116 0.55 7.71 -2.99
C VAL A 116 0.31 6.30 -2.44
N THR A 117 0.82 5.29 -3.14
CA THR A 117 0.72 3.87 -2.72
C THR A 117 1.67 3.57 -1.57
N VAL A 118 1.43 2.48 -0.84
CA VAL A 118 2.35 2.00 0.20
C VAL A 118 3.76 1.73 -0.33
N ALA A 119 3.91 1.28 -1.59
CA ALA A 119 5.21 1.14 -2.23
C ALA A 119 5.93 2.49 -2.40
N ARG A 120 5.20 3.55 -2.75
CA ARG A 120 5.77 4.90 -2.86
C ARG A 120 6.14 5.47 -1.50
N ILE A 121 5.31 5.22 -0.47
CA ILE A 121 5.65 5.55 0.93
C ILE A 121 6.93 4.83 1.34
N ASN A 122 7.04 3.53 1.04
CA ASN A 122 8.25 2.74 1.30
C ASN A 122 9.47 3.31 0.57
N GLY A 123 9.33 3.64 -0.71
CA GLY A 123 10.38 4.25 -1.53
C GLY A 123 10.87 5.58 -0.96
N LEU A 124 9.95 6.45 -0.55
CA LEU A 124 10.28 7.72 0.10
C LEU A 124 11.07 7.50 1.40
N LEU A 125 10.61 6.57 2.25
CA LEU A 125 11.29 6.26 3.50
C LEU A 125 12.67 5.66 3.26
N LYS A 126 12.85 4.78 2.26
CA LYS A 126 14.17 4.25 1.87
C LYS A 126 15.12 5.34 1.37
N ALA A 127 14.62 6.27 0.57
CA ALA A 127 15.42 7.38 0.04
C ALA A 127 15.89 8.32 1.17
N CYS A 128 15.07 8.48 2.21
CA CYS A 128 15.33 9.42 3.28
C CYS A 128 16.01 8.82 4.53
N ALA A 129 15.71 7.58 4.91
CA ALA A 129 16.27 6.93 6.09
C ALA A 129 17.53 6.14 5.71
N ARG A 130 18.72 6.72 5.94
CA ARG A 130 20.01 6.09 5.62
C ARG A 130 20.11 4.73 6.32
N GLY A 131 20.44 3.69 5.55
CA GLY A 131 20.65 2.33 6.07
C GLY A 131 19.37 1.50 6.25
N HIS A 132 18.18 2.06 6.00
CA HIS A 132 16.93 1.34 6.13
C HIS A 132 16.60 0.55 4.86
N ARG A 133 16.42 -0.77 4.93
CA ARG A 133 16.02 -1.60 3.77
C ARG A 133 14.55 -1.49 3.37
N GLY A 134 13.75 -0.75 4.14
CA GLY A 134 12.32 -0.55 3.94
C GLY A 134 11.46 -1.38 4.86
N PHE A 135 10.16 -1.27 4.61
CA PHE A 135 9.12 -1.95 5.35
C PHE A 135 8.39 -2.95 4.46
N LEU A 136 7.86 -3.99 5.07
CA LEU A 136 6.86 -4.87 4.49
C LEU A 136 5.47 -4.31 4.86
N PHE A 137 4.61 -4.18 3.86
CA PHE A 137 3.21 -3.76 4.04
C PHE A 137 2.28 -4.93 3.78
N SER A 138 1.88 -5.63 4.84
CA SER A 138 0.98 -6.78 4.76
C SER A 138 -0.47 -6.32 4.87
N PRO A 139 -1.38 -6.69 3.96
CA PRO A 139 -2.80 -6.37 4.09
C PRO A 139 -3.37 -6.91 5.40
N CYS A 140 -4.00 -6.05 6.22
CA CYS A 140 -4.75 -6.54 7.38
C CYS A 140 -6.03 -7.21 6.86
N LEU A 141 -6.16 -8.52 7.06
CA LEU A 141 -7.31 -9.30 6.64
C LEU A 141 -8.46 -9.18 7.64
N THR A 142 -9.69 -9.39 7.16
CA THR A 142 -10.86 -9.54 8.03
C THR A 142 -10.69 -10.72 8.98
N GLU A 143 -11.33 -10.65 10.13
CA GLU A 143 -11.35 -11.76 11.09
C GLU A 143 -11.72 -13.10 10.45
N ASN A 144 -12.78 -13.12 9.65
CA ASN A 144 -13.23 -14.34 8.99
C ASN A 144 -12.13 -14.95 8.11
N ALA A 145 -11.43 -14.12 7.33
CA ALA A 145 -10.34 -14.59 6.49
C ALA A 145 -9.15 -15.12 7.31
N ILE A 146 -8.80 -14.46 8.43
CA ILE A 146 -7.74 -14.95 9.32
C ILE A 146 -8.13 -16.28 9.96
N GLN A 147 -9.36 -16.40 10.46
CA GLN A 147 -9.85 -17.65 11.05
C GLN A 147 -9.79 -18.79 10.04
N ARG A 148 -10.30 -18.58 8.82
CA ARG A 148 -10.21 -19.57 7.75
C ARG A 148 -8.76 -19.96 7.44
N LEU A 149 -7.84 -18.99 7.36
CA LEU A 149 -6.41 -19.25 7.12
C LEU A 149 -5.72 -19.99 8.28
N ARG A 150 -6.11 -19.72 9.52
CA ARG A 150 -5.53 -20.32 10.74
C ARG A 150 -6.04 -21.74 10.95
N ASP A 151 -7.34 -21.93 10.81
CA ASP A 151 -8.01 -23.19 11.12
C ASP A 151 -7.88 -24.17 9.94
N GLY A 152 -7.65 -23.64 8.73
CA GLY A 152 -7.39 -24.40 7.52
C GLY A 152 -5.91 -24.74 7.29
N THR A 153 -5.65 -25.69 6.38
CA THR A 153 -4.30 -25.97 5.87
C THR A 153 -4.09 -25.33 4.49
N PRO A 154 -3.27 -24.26 4.36
CA PRO A 154 -2.95 -23.65 3.07
C PRO A 154 -2.14 -24.61 2.20
N LYS A 155 -2.66 -24.95 1.01
CA LYS A 155 -2.01 -25.88 0.08
C LYS A 155 -1.41 -25.23 -1.16
N ARG A 156 -1.95 -24.08 -1.55
CA ARG A 156 -1.56 -23.39 -2.78
C ARG A 156 -1.80 -21.90 -2.64
N VAL A 157 -0.85 -21.11 -3.13
CA VAL A 157 -0.99 -19.67 -3.33
C VAL A 157 -0.92 -19.39 -4.83
N SER A 158 -1.84 -18.60 -5.35
CA SER A 158 -1.83 -18.09 -6.72
C SER A 158 -1.80 -16.57 -6.69
N MET A 159 -0.97 -15.99 -7.55
CA MET A 159 -0.86 -14.54 -7.72
C MET A 159 -1.08 -14.21 -9.18
N ARG A 160 -2.04 -13.32 -9.46
CA ARG A 160 -2.30 -12.85 -10.83
C ARG A 160 -1.70 -11.47 -11.04
N VAL A 161 -0.78 -11.38 -12.00
CA VAL A 161 -0.11 -10.16 -12.44
C VAL A 161 -0.73 -9.71 -13.76
N ALA A 162 -1.33 -8.53 -13.78
CA ALA A 162 -2.04 -7.97 -14.94
C ALA A 162 -1.10 -7.35 -15.98
N ARG A 163 0.10 -6.91 -15.58
CA ARG A 163 1.11 -6.32 -16.49
C ARG A 163 2.51 -6.88 -16.21
N PRO A 164 2.83 -8.07 -16.72
CA PRO A 164 4.13 -8.72 -16.51
C PRO A 164 5.32 -7.89 -16.97
N SER A 165 5.16 -7.12 -18.05
CA SER A 165 6.19 -6.24 -18.60
C SER A 165 6.66 -5.16 -17.62
N ALA A 166 5.89 -4.86 -16.58
CA ALA A 166 6.26 -3.94 -15.50
C ALA A 166 7.03 -4.60 -14.33
N LEU A 167 7.23 -5.93 -14.35
CA LEU A 167 8.02 -6.66 -13.35
C LEU A 167 9.54 -6.58 -13.60
N LYS A 168 10.01 -5.72 -14.51
CA LYS A 168 11.42 -5.56 -14.82
C LYS A 168 12.19 -5.06 -13.59
N GLY A 169 12.86 -5.99 -12.91
CA GLY A 169 13.75 -5.71 -11.79
C GLY A 169 14.20 -6.99 -11.12
N GLU A 170 15.50 -7.27 -11.25
CA GLU A 170 16.25 -8.35 -10.58
C GLU A 170 16.15 -9.75 -11.22
N SER A 171 16.96 -9.95 -12.27
CA SER A 171 17.52 -11.22 -12.76
C SER A 171 16.56 -12.40 -13.04
N ALA A 172 16.28 -12.68 -14.32
CA ALA A 172 16.72 -13.89 -15.04
C ALA A 172 15.91 -14.16 -16.33
N SER A 173 16.64 -14.38 -17.42
CA SER A 173 16.25 -14.91 -18.74
C SER A 173 15.40 -14.03 -19.68
N MET A 174 16.06 -13.51 -20.73
CA MET A 174 15.45 -12.81 -21.86
C MET A 174 14.39 -13.66 -22.61
N SER A 175 14.39 -14.98 -22.46
CA SER A 175 13.49 -15.91 -23.17
C SER A 175 12.04 -15.86 -22.72
N LEU A 176 11.74 -15.44 -21.48
CA LEU A 176 10.35 -15.29 -21.04
C LEU A 176 9.74 -13.99 -21.58
N GLU A 177 10.57 -12.95 -21.74
CA GLU A 177 10.17 -11.62 -22.17
C GLU A 177 9.73 -11.59 -23.63
N ASP A 178 10.49 -12.22 -24.53
CA ASP A 178 10.15 -12.29 -25.97
C ASP A 178 8.85 -13.06 -26.20
N ASN A 179 8.63 -14.13 -25.42
CA ASN A 179 7.39 -14.91 -25.48
C ASN A 179 6.18 -14.13 -24.93
N LEU A 180 6.35 -13.34 -23.87
CA LEU A 180 5.29 -12.50 -23.31
C LEU A 180 4.96 -11.29 -24.18
N ALA A 181 5.96 -10.68 -24.81
CA ALA A 181 5.78 -9.59 -25.77
C ALA A 181 5.01 -10.05 -27.01
N GLY A 182 5.32 -11.24 -27.54
CA GLY A 182 4.56 -11.86 -28.63
C GLY A 182 3.10 -12.11 -28.26
N LEU A 183 2.82 -12.65 -27.06
CA LEU A 183 1.44 -12.89 -26.59
C LEU A 183 0.66 -11.58 -26.35
N GLN A 184 1.34 -10.49 -25.98
CA GLN A 184 0.73 -9.17 -25.78
C GLN A 184 0.15 -8.59 -27.07
N GLU A 185 0.82 -8.82 -28.20
CA GLU A 185 0.40 -8.32 -29.52
C GLU A 185 -0.86 -9.04 -30.04
N PHE A 186 -1.06 -10.32 -29.70
CA PHE A 186 -2.22 -11.11 -30.13
C PHE A 186 -3.44 -11.03 -29.21
N PHE A 187 -3.25 -10.82 -27.90
CA PHE A 187 -4.34 -10.97 -26.90
C PHE A 187 -4.63 -9.71 -26.07
N GLY A 188 -4.02 -8.56 -26.39
CA GLY A 188 -4.29 -7.30 -25.69
C GLY A 188 -3.64 -7.18 -24.30
N GLY A 189 -2.67 -8.04 -23.99
CA GLY A 189 -1.91 -8.05 -22.73
C GLY A 189 -1.94 -9.41 -22.03
N PRO A 190 -0.79 -10.08 -21.80
CA PRO A 190 -0.76 -11.30 -21.02
C PRO A 190 -0.98 -10.97 -19.54
N SER A 191 -1.91 -11.67 -18.88
CA SER A 191 -1.85 -11.80 -17.42
C SER A 191 -1.06 -13.06 -17.08
N ILE A 192 -0.16 -12.99 -16.09
CA ILE A 192 0.57 -14.17 -15.60
C ILE A 192 -0.03 -14.56 -14.26
N GLU A 193 -0.43 -15.82 -14.14
CA GLU A 193 -0.80 -16.41 -12.87
C GLU A 193 0.36 -17.28 -12.36
N ILE A 194 1.05 -16.82 -11.32
CA ILE A 194 2.10 -17.57 -10.66
C ILE A 194 1.45 -18.40 -9.56
N THR A 195 1.51 -19.72 -9.69
CA THR A 195 0.96 -20.65 -8.69
C THR A 195 2.08 -21.42 -8.02
N SER A 196 2.16 -21.33 -6.69
CA SER A 196 3.06 -22.14 -5.87
C SER A 196 2.26 -23.00 -4.91
N GLY A 197 2.52 -24.30 -4.90
CA GLY A 197 1.80 -25.24 -4.06
C GLY A 197 2.30 -26.67 -4.23
N PHE A 198 1.80 -27.56 -3.38
CA PHE A 198 2.14 -28.97 -3.46
C PHE A 198 1.30 -29.66 -4.54
N PRO A 199 1.92 -30.42 -5.47
CA PRO A 199 1.18 -31.21 -6.44
C PRO A 199 0.35 -32.31 -5.73
N ARG A 200 -0.69 -32.79 -6.41
CA ARG A 200 -1.56 -33.87 -5.92
C ARG A 200 -0.71 -35.04 -5.41
N GLY A 201 -0.90 -35.43 -4.15
CA GLY A 201 -0.26 -36.60 -3.53
C GLY A 201 0.59 -36.30 -2.30
N ASN A 202 1.05 -35.05 -2.11
CA ASN A 202 1.84 -34.69 -0.94
C ASN A 202 0.94 -34.16 0.19
N ARG A 203 0.38 -35.09 0.99
CA ARG A 203 -0.63 -34.79 2.03
C ARG A 203 -0.07 -33.94 3.18
N ASP A 204 1.23 -34.04 3.45
CA ASP A 204 1.85 -33.42 4.63
C ASP A 204 2.54 -32.07 4.33
N GLY A 205 2.61 -31.68 3.06
CA GLY A 205 3.20 -30.40 2.66
C GLY A 205 2.33 -29.21 3.09
N THR A 206 2.94 -28.24 3.77
CA THR A 206 2.35 -26.93 4.08
C THR A 206 3.23 -25.82 3.51
N LEU A 207 2.60 -24.73 3.04
CA LEU A 207 3.36 -23.58 2.54
C LEU A 207 4.13 -22.93 3.71
N ASN A 208 5.37 -22.50 3.45
CA ASN A 208 6.10 -21.72 4.43
C ASN A 208 5.41 -20.36 4.63
N VAL A 209 4.82 -20.17 5.80
CA VAL A 209 4.03 -18.98 6.15
C VAL A 209 4.84 -17.69 6.01
N LYS A 210 6.12 -17.68 6.38
CA LYS A 210 6.98 -16.48 6.26
C LYS A 210 7.18 -16.09 4.79
N ASN A 211 7.39 -17.07 3.91
CA ASN A 211 7.54 -16.80 2.47
C ASN A 211 6.21 -16.38 1.83
N LEU A 212 5.09 -16.94 2.30
CA LEU A 212 3.75 -16.50 1.89
C LEU A 212 3.53 -15.04 2.26
N LEU A 213 3.75 -14.65 3.52
CA LEU A 213 3.60 -13.26 3.99
C LEU A 213 4.50 -12.30 3.20
N ARG A 214 5.74 -12.71 2.88
CA ARG A 214 6.64 -11.92 2.04
C ARG A 214 6.08 -11.75 0.62
N ALA A 215 5.57 -12.81 0.00
CA ALA A 215 4.94 -12.72 -1.32
C ALA A 215 3.68 -11.84 -1.31
N VAL A 216 2.89 -11.93 -0.24
CA VAL A 216 1.70 -11.09 -0.03
C VAL A 216 2.09 -9.63 0.09
N GLY A 217 3.07 -9.28 0.93
CA GLY A 217 3.54 -7.91 1.05
C GLY A 217 4.18 -7.38 -0.24
N TRP A 218 4.95 -8.19 -0.95
CA TRP A 218 5.49 -7.84 -2.28
C TRP A 218 4.38 -7.49 -3.27
N GLY A 219 3.30 -8.28 -3.28
CA GLY A 219 2.16 -8.04 -4.16
C GLY A 219 1.32 -6.84 -3.72
N ALA A 220 1.16 -6.62 -2.40
CA ALA A 220 0.46 -5.48 -1.84
C ALA A 220 1.15 -4.14 -2.18
N GLU A 221 2.48 -4.13 -2.21
CA GLU A 221 3.27 -3.01 -2.70
C GLU A 221 3.03 -2.73 -4.20
N ARG A 222 2.86 -3.79 -5.00
CA ARG A 222 2.73 -3.70 -6.47
C ARG A 222 1.28 -3.80 -6.94
N ARG A 223 0.33 -3.24 -6.19
CA ARG A 223 -1.10 -3.40 -6.49
C ARG A 223 -1.55 -2.79 -7.82
N GLU A 224 -0.78 -1.86 -8.41
CA GLU A 224 -0.99 -1.43 -9.80
C GLU A 224 -0.70 -2.51 -10.86
N HIS A 225 0.00 -3.59 -10.48
CA HIS A 225 0.44 -4.67 -11.36
C HIS A 225 -0.08 -6.03 -10.92
N VAL A 226 -0.35 -6.21 -9.62
CA VAL A 226 -0.93 -7.43 -9.04
C VAL A 226 -2.42 -7.20 -8.82
N GLU A 227 -3.23 -7.93 -9.57
CA GLU A 227 -4.70 -7.89 -9.47
C GLU A 227 -5.19 -8.70 -8.27
N LYS A 228 -4.59 -9.90 -8.17
CA LYS A 228 -4.90 -11.08 -7.36
C LYS A 228 -3.89 -11.61 -6.37
N ILE A 229 -4.24 -11.90 -5.11
CA ILE A 229 -3.49 -12.91 -4.34
C ILE A 229 -4.46 -13.87 -3.66
N GLU A 230 -4.48 -15.11 -4.13
CA GLU A 230 -5.42 -16.14 -3.71
C GLU A 230 -4.71 -17.24 -2.92
N VAL A 231 -5.26 -17.62 -1.77
CA VAL A 231 -4.80 -18.75 -0.98
C VAL A 231 -5.86 -19.84 -1.00
N LYS A 232 -5.53 -21.00 -1.56
CA LYS A 232 -6.38 -22.18 -1.55
C LYS A 232 -6.08 -23.03 -0.33
N ILE A 233 -7.11 -23.18 0.50
CA ILE A 233 -7.13 -24.06 1.66
C ILE A 233 -7.74 -25.40 1.24
N GLN A 234 -7.24 -26.50 1.84
CA GLN A 234 -7.62 -27.87 1.46
C GLN A 234 -9.14 -28.13 1.53
N GLU A 235 -9.80 -27.66 2.58
CA GLU A 235 -11.21 -27.95 2.89
C GLU A 235 -12.19 -26.90 2.36
N GLU A 236 -11.67 -25.79 1.82
CA GLU A 236 -12.46 -24.67 1.32
C GLU A 236 -12.74 -24.83 -0.17
N PRO A 237 -14.00 -24.71 -0.65
CA PRO A 237 -14.32 -24.82 -2.08
C PRO A 237 -13.73 -23.65 -2.88
N ASN A 238 -13.68 -22.45 -2.29
CA ASN A 238 -13.20 -21.24 -2.96
C ASN A 238 -11.88 -20.75 -2.34
N PRO A 239 -10.92 -20.29 -3.15
CA PRO A 239 -9.72 -19.67 -2.61
C PRO A 239 -10.07 -18.36 -1.88
N ILE A 240 -9.24 -18.01 -0.90
CA ILE A 240 -9.33 -16.73 -0.18
C ILE A 240 -8.52 -15.70 -0.97
N ASP A 241 -9.20 -14.72 -1.56
CA ASP A 241 -8.53 -13.56 -2.17
C ASP A 241 -8.19 -12.53 -1.08
N LEU A 242 -6.91 -12.44 -0.75
CA LEU A 242 -6.38 -11.60 0.32
C LEU A 242 -6.64 -10.11 0.07
N PHE A 243 -6.74 -9.69 -1.19
CA PHE A 243 -7.01 -8.29 -1.52
C PHE A 243 -8.48 -7.92 -1.37
N SER A 244 -9.37 -8.87 -1.64
CA SER A 244 -10.81 -8.72 -1.44
C SER A 244 -11.17 -8.80 0.05
N GLU A 245 -10.49 -9.66 0.78
CA GLU A 245 -10.62 -9.90 2.23
C GLU A 245 -9.82 -8.93 3.10
N GLN A 246 -9.15 -7.94 2.50
CA GLN A 246 -8.48 -6.90 3.25
C GLN A 246 -9.52 -5.99 3.94
N MET A 247 -9.27 -5.67 5.21
CA MET A 247 -9.99 -4.64 5.93
C MET A 247 -9.94 -3.32 5.16
N LYS A 248 -11.13 -2.74 4.98
CA LYS A 248 -11.30 -1.49 4.26
C LYS A 248 -12.43 -0.67 4.86
N ILE A 249 -12.34 0.63 4.64
CA ILE A 249 -13.41 1.60 4.87
C ILE A 249 -13.69 2.32 3.57
N GLU A 250 -14.93 2.73 3.36
CA GLU A 250 -15.35 3.46 2.18
C GLU A 250 -16.42 4.47 2.58
N SER A 251 -16.32 5.68 2.05
CA SER A 251 -17.36 6.71 2.21
C SER A 251 -17.32 7.68 1.04
N THR A 252 -18.46 8.32 0.78
CA THR A 252 -18.49 9.49 -0.11
C THR A 252 -18.14 10.72 0.72
N LEU A 253 -17.03 11.39 0.38
CA LEU A 253 -16.59 12.59 1.08
C LEU A 253 -16.96 13.84 0.27
N ASP A 254 -17.45 14.86 0.96
CA ASP A 254 -17.67 16.18 0.38
C ASP A 254 -16.35 16.96 0.40
N LEU A 255 -15.58 16.81 -0.68
CA LEU A 255 -14.30 17.48 -0.85
C LEU A 255 -14.49 18.75 -1.69
N ASP A 256 -13.99 19.85 -1.17
CA ASP A 256 -13.96 21.15 -1.83
C ASP A 256 -12.80 21.17 -2.84
N SER A 257 -13.04 21.50 -4.10
CA SER A 257 -11.99 21.46 -5.13
C SER A 257 -10.78 22.36 -4.84
N LEU A 258 -10.94 23.40 -4.03
CA LEU A 258 -9.90 24.42 -3.81
C LEU A 258 -9.39 24.45 -2.35
N ASN A 259 -10.17 23.96 -1.39
CA ASN A 259 -9.79 24.05 0.02
C ASN A 259 -8.99 22.83 0.51
N VAL A 260 -7.67 22.91 0.33
CA VAL A 260 -6.72 21.83 0.68
C VAL A 260 -6.73 21.49 2.17
N ALA A 261 -6.76 22.51 3.04
CA ALA A 261 -6.76 22.30 4.49
C ALA A 261 -8.04 21.61 4.94
N LYS A 262 -9.21 22.13 4.53
CA LYS A 262 -10.51 21.50 4.83
C LYS A 262 -10.59 20.08 4.30
N ASN A 263 -10.10 19.83 3.08
CA ASN A 263 -10.08 18.48 2.52
C ASN A 263 -9.23 17.50 3.33
N TYR A 264 -8.08 17.95 3.85
CA TYR A 264 -7.28 17.14 4.74
C TYR A 264 -8.04 16.82 6.02
N ASP A 265 -8.66 17.80 6.66
CA ASP A 265 -9.43 17.61 7.90
C ASP A 265 -10.58 16.61 7.69
N VAL A 266 -11.29 16.70 6.55
CA VAL A 266 -12.36 15.76 6.18
C VAL A 266 -11.81 14.34 5.99
N ARG A 267 -10.66 14.18 5.35
CA ARG A 267 -10.01 12.87 5.17
C ARG A 267 -9.51 12.30 6.50
N ASP A 268 -8.83 13.09 7.32
CA ASP A 268 -8.35 12.62 8.62
C ASP A 268 -9.51 12.21 9.53
N ALA A 269 -10.60 13.00 9.56
CA ALA A 269 -11.82 12.61 10.27
C ALA A 269 -12.39 11.27 9.77
N PHE A 270 -12.41 11.05 8.45
CA PHE A 270 -12.82 9.78 7.84
C PHE A 270 -11.91 8.62 8.28
N LEU A 271 -10.58 8.78 8.22
CA LEU A 271 -9.63 7.73 8.63
C LEU A 271 -9.69 7.46 10.14
N SER A 272 -9.83 8.51 10.95
CA SER A 272 -9.99 8.41 12.41
C SER A 272 -11.27 7.64 12.78
N ALA A 273 -12.41 7.96 12.16
CA ALA A 273 -13.64 7.21 12.34
C ALA A 273 -13.49 5.73 11.91
N GLY A 274 -12.78 5.49 10.80
CA GLY A 274 -12.49 4.14 10.33
C GLY A 274 -11.65 3.32 11.30
N PHE A 275 -10.61 3.90 11.88
CA PHE A 275 -9.84 3.25 12.95
C PHE A 275 -10.72 2.97 14.16
N ARG A 276 -11.52 3.94 14.62
CA ARG A 276 -12.40 3.75 15.79
C ARG A 276 -13.33 2.55 15.62
N VAL A 277 -13.92 2.39 14.42
CA VAL A 277 -14.80 1.26 14.11
C VAL A 277 -14.05 -0.07 14.08
N ARG A 278 -12.83 -0.10 13.53
CA ARG A 278 -12.04 -1.32 13.36
C ARG A 278 -11.13 -1.66 14.54
N MET A 279 -10.95 -0.74 15.49
CA MET A 279 -9.98 -0.90 16.57
C MET A 279 -10.21 -2.16 17.43
N PRO A 280 -11.45 -2.53 17.82
CA PRO A 280 -11.67 -3.77 18.56
C PRO A 280 -11.22 -5.02 17.79
N GLU A 281 -11.43 -5.04 16.48
CA GLU A 281 -10.98 -6.12 15.58
C GLU A 281 -9.46 -6.13 15.47
N ILE A 282 -8.85 -4.96 15.30
CA ILE A 282 -7.40 -4.75 15.21
C ILE A 282 -6.69 -5.23 16.48
N LEU A 283 -7.12 -4.75 17.66
CA LEU A 283 -6.46 -5.08 18.93
C LEU A 283 -6.53 -6.58 19.24
N ARG A 284 -7.64 -7.23 18.90
CA ARG A 284 -7.80 -8.66 19.15
C ARG A 284 -6.95 -9.54 18.22
N MET A 285 -6.69 -9.10 16.99
CA MET A 285 -6.01 -9.93 15.98
C MET A 285 -4.56 -9.57 15.77
N TYR A 286 -4.19 -8.31 16.01
CA TYR A 286 -2.86 -7.75 15.77
C TYR A 286 -2.31 -7.00 17.00
N GLY A 287 -3.07 -6.89 18.08
CA GLY A 287 -2.53 -6.45 19.37
C GLY A 287 -1.56 -7.52 19.89
N VAL A 288 -0.38 -7.07 20.31
CA VAL A 288 0.66 -7.89 20.94
C VAL A 288 0.46 -7.88 22.45
#